data_AF-A0A2H0PAR5-F1
#
_entry.id   AF-A0A2H0PAR5-F1
#
_cell.length_a   1.000
_cell.length_b   1.000
_cell.length_c   1.000
_cell.angle_alpha   90.00
_cell.angle_beta   90.00
_cell.angle_gamma   90.00
#
_symmetry.space_group_name_H-M   'P 1'
#
loop_
_entity.id
_entity.type
_entity.pdbx_description
1 polymer ?
#
loop_
_entity_poly.entity_id
_entity_poly.type
_entity_poly.pdbx_seq_one_letter_code
_entity_poly.pdbx_strand_id
1 'polypeptide(L)'
;MKSPARNGRARFIYACAMLAFSLLAVFRAPEYHLWMLAIVATEWGHALAVTALLTFAPGWSTTKGGRYSVVLGLAAACLFLTPLVRSRLLAPDIPAGMDRAFGPSALARAPFSWKDFALGVPMSPVRETTYVYGRSCGDDLLLELYRPQSALKPLPLVLVVHGGSWQSGSRLELDALSRYLAARGYAVASVDYALAPGSIFPGPVEDIRDALAFLRKNAAELSVDLDRVILLGRSAGAQIAMAAAHDEQPLPGIKGEILFYGPNDLFLAWRVPGPKRMIDSRRLLRQYLGGSPAEQPERYAQASPLLRAGKDSPPTLMIHGGRDEMVWPVHEYRLSDKLKAAGVPHYFLNMPWATHGCDYNFNGPCGQLSTYAVERFLEFALR
;
A
#
# COMPACT_ATOMS: atom_id res chain seq x y z
N MET A 1 27.01 41.51 10.70
CA MET A 1 25.62 41.25 11.19
C MET A 1 24.63 41.51 10.06
N LYS A 2 23.81 40.51 9.66
CA LYS A 2 22.75 40.73 8.66
C LYS A 2 21.62 41.57 9.29
N SER A 3 21.12 42.57 8.56
CA SER A 3 20.03 43.46 9.03
C SER A 3 18.77 42.68 9.46
N PRO A 4 18.12 43.03 10.59
CA PRO A 4 16.88 42.39 11.07
C PRO A 4 15.77 42.30 10.01
N ALA A 5 15.69 43.27 9.09
CA ALA A 5 14.71 43.29 8.00
C ALA A 5 14.95 42.19 6.95
N ARG A 6 16.22 41.85 6.67
CA ARG A 6 16.59 40.77 5.72
C ARG A 6 16.22 39.39 6.27
N ASN A 7 16.30 39.22 7.59
CA ASN A 7 15.89 37.99 8.28
C ASN A 7 14.35 37.82 8.28
N GLY A 8 13.59 38.92 8.41
CA GLY A 8 12.12 38.88 8.35
C GLY A 8 11.58 38.44 6.98
N ARG A 9 12.16 38.93 5.88
CA ARG A 9 11.74 38.56 4.51
C ARG A 9 12.03 37.09 4.19
N ALA A 10 13.21 36.59 4.53
CA ALA A 10 13.58 35.19 4.31
C ALA A 10 12.66 34.23 5.10
N ARG A 11 12.37 34.58 6.36
CA ARG A 11 11.46 33.81 7.21
C ARG A 11 10.03 33.75 6.65
N PHE A 12 9.54 34.87 6.13
CA PHE A 12 8.22 34.93 5.49
C PHE A 12 8.15 34.06 4.24
N ILE A 13 9.17 34.12 3.36
CA ILE A 13 9.23 33.26 2.16
C ILE A 13 9.24 31.78 2.56
N TYR A 14 10.02 31.41 3.57
CA TYR A 14 10.05 30.03 4.06
C TYR A 14 8.71 29.60 4.67
N ALA A 15 8.02 30.48 5.39
CA ALA A 15 6.69 30.20 5.92
C ALA A 15 5.65 29.98 4.80
N CYS A 16 5.70 30.78 3.73
CA CYS A 16 4.87 30.57 2.54
C CYS A 16 5.17 29.21 1.87
N ALA A 17 6.44 28.83 1.75
CA ALA A 17 6.83 27.54 1.18
C ALA A 17 6.34 26.36 2.03
N MET A 18 6.47 26.45 3.36
CA MET A 18 5.94 25.44 4.29
C MET A 18 4.41 25.35 4.24
N LEU A 19 3.72 26.48 4.13
CA LEU A 19 2.27 26.49 3.94
C LEU A 19 1.89 25.81 2.62
N ALA A 20 2.54 26.18 1.51
CA ALA A 20 2.30 25.54 0.21
C ALA A 20 2.53 24.03 0.24
N PHE A 21 3.59 23.59 0.92
CA PHE A 21 3.87 22.16 1.12
C PHE A 21 2.76 21.48 1.95
N SER A 22 2.31 22.10 3.03
CA SER A 22 1.27 21.55 3.90
C SER A 22 -0.10 21.38 3.22
N LEU A 23 -0.37 22.12 2.14
CA LEU A 23 -1.58 21.93 1.34
C LEU A 23 -1.66 20.53 0.75
N LEU A 24 -0.53 19.86 0.49
CA LEU A 24 -0.50 18.47 0.01
C LEU A 24 -1.03 17.45 1.05
N ALA A 25 -1.13 17.82 2.33
CA ALA A 25 -1.77 16.99 3.35
C ALA A 25 -3.31 16.95 3.20
N VAL A 26 -3.90 17.89 2.45
CA VAL A 26 -5.37 18.01 2.29
C VAL A 26 -5.83 17.97 0.83
N PHE A 27 -5.07 18.55 -0.10
CA PHE A 27 -5.37 18.57 -1.53
C PHE A 27 -4.61 17.51 -2.32
N ARG A 28 -5.20 17.08 -3.44
CA ARG A 28 -4.59 16.13 -4.36
C ARG A 28 -3.33 16.71 -5.01
N ALA A 29 -2.30 15.89 -5.15
CA ALA A 29 -1.10 16.25 -5.89
C ALA A 29 -1.40 16.28 -7.40
N PRO A 30 -1.02 17.34 -8.13
CA PRO A 30 -1.33 17.45 -9.55
C PRO A 30 -0.33 16.71 -10.45
N GLU A 31 0.83 16.28 -9.92
CA GLU A 31 1.92 15.63 -10.66
C GLU A 31 2.82 14.78 -9.74
N TYR A 32 3.65 13.94 -10.34
CA TYR A 32 4.45 12.89 -9.68
C TYR A 32 5.38 13.38 -8.55
N HIS A 33 6.15 14.45 -8.73
CA HIS A 33 7.09 14.92 -7.70
C HIS A 33 6.35 15.53 -6.50
N LEU A 34 5.28 16.30 -6.74
CA LEU A 34 4.37 16.76 -5.70
C LEU A 34 3.64 15.59 -5.03
N TRP A 35 3.40 14.46 -5.69
CA TRP A 35 2.89 13.25 -5.04
C TRP A 35 3.89 12.64 -4.05
N MET A 36 5.17 12.56 -4.42
CA MET A 36 6.21 12.13 -3.47
C MET A 36 6.23 13.04 -2.23
N LEU A 37 6.11 14.35 -2.43
CA LEU A 37 5.96 15.30 -1.33
C LEU A 37 4.64 15.10 -0.56
N ALA A 38 3.54 14.75 -1.24
CA ALA A 38 2.26 14.47 -0.58
C ALA A 38 2.36 13.27 0.36
N ILE A 39 3.07 12.20 -0.01
CA ILE A 39 3.38 11.08 0.90
C ILE A 39 4.13 11.61 2.14
N VAL A 40 5.15 12.44 1.94
CA VAL A 40 5.91 13.01 3.06
C VAL A 40 4.99 13.86 3.96
N ALA A 41 4.13 14.69 3.38
CA ALA A 41 3.19 15.53 4.10
C ALA A 41 2.12 14.73 4.86
N THR A 42 1.65 13.61 4.31
CA THR A 42 0.62 12.77 4.97
C THR A 42 1.20 11.88 6.05
N GLU A 43 2.39 11.33 5.82
CA GLU A 43 2.95 10.30 6.70
C GLU A 43 3.95 10.83 7.73
N TRP A 44 4.61 11.96 7.44
CA TRP A 44 5.52 12.65 8.37
C TRP A 44 5.05 14.06 8.75
N GLY A 45 3.80 14.40 8.44
CA GLY A 45 3.21 15.72 8.74
C GLY A 45 3.38 16.15 10.20
N HIS A 46 3.26 15.24 11.16
CA HIS A 46 3.50 15.52 12.57
C HIS A 46 4.91 16.06 12.88
N ALA A 47 5.94 15.49 12.26
CA ALA A 47 7.32 15.97 12.40
C ALA A 47 7.47 17.34 11.73
N LEU A 48 6.90 17.50 10.53
CA LEU A 48 6.89 18.78 9.80
C LEU A 48 6.15 19.89 10.57
N ALA A 49 5.09 19.55 11.29
CA ALA A 49 4.35 20.47 12.14
C ALA A 49 5.24 20.96 13.30
N VAL A 50 5.95 20.05 13.99
CA VAL A 50 6.91 20.42 15.03
C VAL A 50 8.00 21.33 14.46
N THR A 51 8.58 20.97 13.31
CA THR A 51 9.60 21.79 12.63
C THR A 51 9.07 23.19 12.27
N ALA A 52 7.85 23.29 11.76
CA ALA A 52 7.21 24.57 11.45
C ALA A 52 7.03 25.42 12.72
N LEU A 53 6.51 24.83 13.81
CA LEU A 53 6.31 25.53 15.08
C LEU A 53 7.64 26.05 15.65
N LEU A 54 8.66 25.19 15.74
CA LEU A 54 9.98 25.57 16.26
C LEU A 54 10.65 26.64 15.39
N THR A 55 10.47 26.57 14.08
CA THR A 55 11.10 27.53 13.15
C THR A 55 10.41 28.89 13.18
N PHE A 56 9.08 28.96 13.32
CA PHE A 56 8.33 30.22 13.17
C PHE A 56 7.90 30.87 14.48
N ALA A 57 7.72 30.12 15.57
CA ALA A 57 7.25 30.67 16.86
C ALA A 57 8.12 31.83 17.41
N PRO A 58 9.47 31.81 17.32
CA PRO A 58 10.30 32.93 17.79
C PRO A 58 10.08 34.26 17.04
N GLY A 59 9.27 34.30 15.97
CA GLY A 59 9.04 35.49 15.15
C GLY A 59 8.05 36.47 15.73
N TRP A 60 7.26 36.05 16.71
CA TRP A 60 6.10 36.79 17.23
C TRP A 60 6.47 38.17 17.82
N SER A 61 7.56 38.23 18.58
CA SER A 61 8.04 39.42 19.28
C SER A 61 8.97 40.30 18.45
N THR A 62 9.24 39.97 17.18
CA THR A 62 10.32 40.60 16.41
C THR A 62 9.85 41.74 15.51
N THR A 63 9.00 41.45 14.52
CA THR A 63 8.57 42.41 13.48
C THR A 63 7.17 42.05 12.94
N LYS A 64 6.50 42.95 12.21
CA LYS A 64 5.24 42.64 11.50
C LYS A 64 5.39 41.43 10.57
N GLY A 65 6.48 41.34 9.81
CA GLY A 65 6.80 40.17 8.97
C GLY A 65 7.04 38.88 9.76
N GLY A 66 7.63 39.00 10.96
CA GLY A 66 7.77 37.90 11.92
C GLY A 66 6.42 37.36 12.39
N ARG A 67 5.45 38.24 12.71
CA ARG A 67 4.08 37.85 13.09
C ARG A 67 3.36 37.12 11.96
N TYR A 68 3.43 37.61 10.72
CA TYR A 68 2.85 36.90 9.57
C TYR A 68 3.48 35.52 9.37
N SER A 69 4.81 35.40 9.53
CA SER A 69 5.49 34.11 9.43
C SER A 69 5.01 33.11 10.50
N VAL A 70 4.70 33.59 11.72
CA VAL A 70 4.13 32.75 12.78
C VAL A 70 2.73 32.27 12.39
N VAL A 71 1.86 33.16 11.90
CA VAL A 71 0.50 32.79 11.47
C VAL A 71 0.53 31.74 10.35
N LEU A 72 1.37 31.95 9.34
CA LEU A 72 1.55 30.99 8.25
C LEU A 72 2.15 29.67 8.74
N GLY A 73 3.10 29.71 9.66
CA GLY A 73 3.69 28.53 10.29
C GLY A 73 2.70 27.72 11.11
N LEU A 74 1.82 28.39 11.88
CA LEU A 74 0.73 27.76 12.62
C LEU A 74 -0.27 27.11 11.67
N ALA A 75 -0.68 27.81 10.61
CA ALA A 75 -1.56 27.26 9.59
C ALA A 75 -0.96 26.01 8.93
N ALA A 76 0.32 26.06 8.57
CA ALA A 76 1.04 24.93 8.00
C ALA A 76 1.09 23.74 8.98
N ALA A 77 1.41 23.99 10.25
CA ALA A 77 1.41 22.96 11.29
C ALA A 77 0.03 22.31 11.48
N CYS A 78 -1.05 23.10 11.50
CA CYS A 78 -2.41 22.57 11.56
C CYS A 78 -2.73 21.66 10.36
N LEU A 79 -2.37 22.08 9.14
CA LEU A 79 -2.60 21.29 7.93
C LEU A 79 -1.80 19.98 7.93
N PHE A 80 -0.53 20.03 8.31
CA PHE A 80 0.31 18.84 8.45
C PHE A 80 -0.17 17.86 9.54
N LEU A 81 -0.90 18.32 10.55
CA LEU A 81 -1.47 17.44 11.59
C LEU A 81 -2.79 16.79 11.15
N THR A 82 -3.43 17.25 10.07
CA THR A 82 -4.72 16.68 9.62
C THR A 82 -4.70 15.18 9.34
N PRO A 83 -3.66 14.56 8.76
CA PRO A 83 -3.61 13.11 8.53
C PRO A 83 -3.65 12.32 9.85
N LEU A 84 -2.87 12.78 10.84
CA LEU A 84 -2.79 12.16 12.16
C LEU A 84 -4.11 12.31 12.93
N VAL A 85 -4.76 13.47 12.85
CA VAL A 85 -6.08 13.66 13.45
C VAL A 85 -7.11 12.75 12.78
N ARG A 86 -7.14 12.70 11.45
CA ARG A 86 -8.09 11.88 10.69
C ARG A 86 -7.87 10.38 10.91
N SER A 87 -6.62 9.90 11.01
CA SER A 87 -6.34 8.50 11.35
C SER A 87 -6.87 8.14 12.73
N ARG A 88 -6.69 9.03 13.71
CA ARG A 88 -7.20 8.80 15.06
C ARG A 88 -8.72 8.82 15.14
N LEU A 89 -9.38 9.64 14.32
CA LEU A 89 -10.84 9.69 14.22
C LEU A 89 -11.41 8.46 13.52
N LEU A 90 -10.72 7.92 12.50
CA LEU A 90 -11.14 6.71 11.79
C LEU A 90 -10.89 5.43 12.60
N ALA A 91 -9.81 5.38 13.39
CA ALA A 91 -9.36 4.19 14.09
C ALA A 91 -10.46 3.43 14.88
N PRO A 92 -11.35 4.06 15.67
CA PRO A 92 -12.36 3.35 16.45
C PRO A 92 -13.41 2.59 15.63
N ASP A 93 -13.64 3.00 14.38
CA ASP A 93 -14.68 2.40 13.52
C ASP A 93 -14.19 1.13 12.81
N ILE A 94 -12.86 0.98 12.65
CA ILE A 94 -12.24 -0.13 11.91
C ILE A 94 -12.59 -1.49 12.52
N PRO A 95 -12.43 -1.74 13.84
CA PRO A 95 -12.73 -3.05 14.42
C PRO A 95 -14.17 -3.48 14.17
N ALA A 96 -15.14 -2.57 14.37
CA ALA A 96 -16.56 -2.86 14.16
C ALA A 96 -16.89 -3.09 12.68
N GLY A 97 -16.23 -2.36 11.77
CA GLY A 97 -16.32 -2.61 10.33
C GLY A 97 -15.81 -3.99 9.93
N MET A 98 -14.66 -4.38 10.46
CA MET A 98 -14.07 -5.69 10.23
C MET A 98 -14.86 -6.82 10.90
N ASP A 99 -15.46 -6.60 12.07
CA ASP A 99 -16.36 -7.58 12.71
C ASP A 99 -17.57 -7.90 11.84
N ARG A 100 -18.14 -6.90 11.16
CA ARG A 100 -19.24 -7.14 10.22
C ARG A 100 -18.80 -7.93 8.98
N ALA A 101 -17.57 -7.75 8.53
CA ALA A 101 -17.04 -8.40 7.34
C ALA A 101 -16.53 -9.83 7.60
N PHE A 102 -15.85 -10.03 8.73
CA PHE A 102 -15.01 -11.19 9.01
C PHE A 102 -15.30 -11.85 10.38
N GLY A 103 -16.23 -11.28 11.15
CA GLY A 103 -16.52 -11.74 12.51
C GLY A 103 -15.52 -11.27 13.59
N PRO A 104 -15.78 -11.64 14.85
CA PRO A 104 -15.01 -11.16 16.00
C PRO A 104 -13.55 -11.60 16.00
N SER A 105 -12.66 -10.73 16.50
CA SER A 105 -11.24 -11.03 16.78
C SER A 105 -10.91 -11.20 18.25
N ALA A 106 -9.85 -11.99 18.50
CA ALA A 106 -9.11 -11.96 19.75
C ALA A 106 -7.90 -10.99 19.70
N LEU A 107 -7.59 -10.37 18.55
CA LEU A 107 -6.50 -9.39 18.41
C LEU A 107 -6.61 -8.25 19.45
N ALA A 108 -5.69 -8.26 20.42
CA ALA A 108 -5.64 -7.29 21.53
C ALA A 108 -5.04 -5.92 21.16
N ARG A 109 -4.61 -5.73 19.90
CA ARG A 109 -3.99 -4.50 19.40
C ARG A 109 -5.05 -3.48 19.02
N ALA A 110 -4.84 -2.21 19.35
CA ALA A 110 -5.69 -1.13 18.85
C ALA A 110 -5.27 -0.73 17.42
N PRO A 111 -6.20 -0.26 16.56
CA PRO A 111 -5.86 0.20 15.21
C PRO A 111 -4.84 1.35 15.18
N PHE A 112 -4.80 2.17 16.23
CA PHE A 112 -3.84 3.26 16.39
C PHE A 112 -3.24 3.26 17.80
N SER A 113 -1.92 3.43 17.91
CA SER A 113 -1.15 3.47 19.15
C SER A 113 -0.17 4.64 19.17
N TRP A 114 -0.32 5.55 20.14
CA TRP A 114 0.66 6.64 20.35
C TRP A 114 2.05 6.13 20.69
N LYS A 115 2.14 4.99 21.39
CA LYS A 115 3.40 4.35 21.74
C LYS A 115 4.13 3.90 20.48
N ASP A 116 3.43 3.21 19.60
CA ASP A 116 4.00 2.63 18.38
C ASP A 116 4.32 3.73 17.36
N PHE A 117 3.48 4.77 17.32
CA PHE A 117 3.76 5.97 16.54
C PHE A 117 5.07 6.64 16.97
N ALA A 118 5.32 6.77 18.28
CA ALA A 118 6.47 7.49 18.81
C ALA A 118 7.76 6.64 18.87
N LEU A 119 7.64 5.35 19.19
CA LEU A 119 8.76 4.45 19.47
C LEU A 119 8.99 3.40 18.38
N GLY A 120 8.07 3.32 17.41
CA GLY A 120 7.99 2.19 16.48
C GLY A 120 7.33 0.97 17.11
N VAL A 121 6.90 0.03 16.26
CA VAL A 121 6.42 -1.28 16.72
C VAL A 121 7.62 -2.17 17.02
N PRO A 122 7.75 -2.73 18.23
CA PRO A 122 8.83 -3.68 18.52
C PRO A 122 8.64 -4.95 17.69
N MET A 123 9.72 -5.39 17.04
CA MET A 123 9.75 -6.60 16.22
C MET A 123 10.85 -7.53 16.73
N SER A 124 10.51 -8.81 16.90
CA SER A 124 11.50 -9.85 17.13
C SER A 124 12.38 -10.02 15.89
N PRO A 125 13.66 -10.40 16.03
CA PRO A 125 14.51 -10.73 14.89
C PRO A 125 13.88 -11.84 14.03
N VAL A 126 13.99 -11.68 12.71
CA VAL A 126 13.52 -12.65 11.72
C VAL A 126 14.69 -13.14 10.88
N ARG A 127 14.57 -14.36 10.35
CA ARG A 127 15.49 -14.89 9.35
C ARG A 127 15.01 -14.46 7.97
N GLU A 128 15.94 -13.89 7.22
CA GLU A 128 15.79 -13.51 5.81
C GLU A 128 16.65 -14.42 4.97
N THR A 129 16.12 -14.91 3.86
CA THR A 129 16.84 -15.77 2.94
C THR A 129 16.31 -15.56 1.53
N THR A 130 17.19 -15.16 0.62
CA THR A 130 16.89 -15.05 -0.81
C THR A 130 16.97 -16.42 -1.48
N TYR A 131 15.99 -16.72 -2.33
CA TYR A 131 15.99 -17.90 -3.20
C TYR A 131 15.76 -17.48 -4.65
N VAL A 132 16.35 -18.22 -5.59
CA VAL A 132 15.95 -18.19 -7.01
C VAL A 132 14.83 -19.20 -7.18
N TYR A 133 13.65 -18.77 -7.61
CA TYR A 133 12.53 -19.68 -7.85
C TYR A 133 12.29 -19.99 -9.33
N GLY A 134 12.80 -19.14 -10.22
CA GLY A 134 12.57 -19.27 -11.65
C GLY A 134 13.49 -18.37 -12.46
N ARG A 135 13.29 -18.40 -13.77
CA ARG A 135 13.94 -17.51 -14.73
C ARG A 135 12.92 -17.02 -15.74
N SER A 136 12.95 -15.73 -16.03
CA SER A 136 12.04 -15.11 -17.01
C SER A 136 12.76 -13.99 -17.73
N CYS A 137 12.52 -13.86 -19.04
CA CYS A 137 13.19 -12.87 -19.91
C CYS A 137 14.73 -12.86 -19.84
N GLY A 138 15.36 -13.96 -19.42
CA GLY A 138 16.82 -14.08 -19.29
C GLY A 138 17.38 -13.72 -17.91
N ASP A 139 16.53 -13.27 -16.98
CA ASP A 139 16.90 -12.90 -15.61
C ASP A 139 16.41 -13.92 -14.59
N ASP A 140 17.12 -14.03 -13.46
CA ASP A 140 16.69 -14.83 -12.31
C ASP A 140 15.51 -14.14 -11.61
N LEU A 141 14.44 -14.90 -11.36
CA LEU A 141 13.34 -14.46 -10.51
C LEU A 141 13.61 -14.88 -9.07
N LEU A 142 13.70 -13.89 -8.19
CA LEU A 142 14.08 -14.07 -6.80
C LEU A 142 12.87 -13.93 -5.87
N LEU A 143 12.89 -14.69 -4.77
CA LEU A 143 12.03 -14.44 -3.63
C LEU A 143 12.84 -14.19 -2.37
N GLU A 144 12.32 -13.34 -1.50
CA GLU A 144 12.83 -13.10 -0.16
C GLU A 144 11.90 -13.76 0.84
N LEU A 145 12.40 -14.77 1.56
CA LEU A 145 11.62 -15.50 2.56
C LEU A 145 11.96 -14.99 3.96
N TYR A 146 10.98 -14.37 4.60
CA TYR A 146 11.02 -13.91 5.98
C TYR A 146 10.32 -14.93 6.89
N ARG A 147 11.00 -15.38 7.94
CA ARG A 147 10.44 -16.31 8.93
C ARG A 147 10.92 -16.00 10.35
N PRO A 148 10.14 -16.36 11.40
CA PRO A 148 10.65 -16.39 12.77
C PRO A 148 11.93 -17.22 12.87
N GLN A 149 12.85 -16.82 13.74
CA GLN A 149 14.12 -17.54 13.96
C GLN A 149 13.93 -18.97 14.49
N SER A 150 12.81 -19.24 15.18
CA SER A 150 12.53 -20.53 15.83
C SER A 150 11.11 -21.02 15.53
N ALA A 151 10.81 -21.26 14.25
CA ALA A 151 9.56 -21.89 13.86
C ALA A 151 9.58 -23.39 14.22
N LEU A 152 8.64 -23.84 15.05
CA LEU A 152 8.52 -25.24 15.49
C LEU A 152 7.58 -26.06 14.60
N LYS A 153 6.79 -25.40 13.74
CA LYS A 153 5.79 -25.99 12.84
C LYS A 153 5.75 -25.20 11.53
N PRO A 154 5.25 -25.81 10.42
CA PRO A 154 4.97 -25.08 9.20
C PRO A 154 4.06 -23.88 9.44
N LEU A 155 4.45 -22.73 8.91
CA LEU A 155 3.73 -21.46 9.12
C LEU A 155 2.84 -21.14 7.91
N PRO A 156 1.63 -20.59 8.13
CA PRO A 156 0.83 -20.06 7.04
C PRO A 156 1.61 -19.00 6.25
N LEU A 157 1.39 -18.97 4.94
CA LEU A 157 2.16 -18.16 4.00
C LEU A 157 1.43 -16.86 3.64
N VAL A 158 2.14 -15.74 3.67
CA VAL A 158 1.77 -14.49 3.01
C VAL A 158 2.69 -14.29 1.82
N LEU A 159 2.17 -14.41 0.60
CA LEU A 159 2.92 -14.14 -0.62
C LEU A 159 2.75 -12.66 -0.98
N VAL A 160 3.85 -11.91 -0.98
CA VAL A 160 3.86 -10.46 -1.20
C VAL A 160 4.29 -10.15 -2.65
N VAL A 161 3.46 -9.39 -3.35
CA VAL A 161 3.68 -8.97 -4.74
C VAL A 161 3.84 -7.44 -4.80
N HIS A 162 5.02 -6.99 -5.21
CA HIS A 162 5.38 -5.57 -5.16
C HIS A 162 4.65 -4.72 -6.22
N GLY A 163 4.62 -3.40 -5.99
CA GLY A 163 4.05 -2.43 -6.92
C GLY A 163 5.03 -2.06 -8.03
N GLY A 164 4.91 -0.85 -8.57
CA GLY A 164 5.86 -0.35 -9.59
C GLY A 164 5.33 -0.38 -11.02
N SER A 165 4.00 -0.24 -11.19
CA SER A 165 3.38 -0.05 -12.51
C SER A 165 3.76 -1.11 -13.54
N TRP A 166 3.96 -2.35 -13.09
CA TRP A 166 4.41 -3.51 -13.88
C TRP A 166 5.79 -3.38 -14.54
N GLN A 167 6.49 -2.25 -14.41
CA GLN A 167 7.73 -1.93 -15.13
C GLN A 167 8.92 -1.67 -14.20
N SER A 168 8.70 -1.70 -12.88
CA SER A 168 9.72 -1.43 -11.86
C SER A 168 9.33 -2.09 -10.54
N GLY A 169 10.21 -1.94 -9.55
CA GLY A 169 10.02 -2.45 -8.19
C GLY A 169 10.80 -3.73 -7.96
N SER A 170 10.72 -4.24 -6.73
CA SER A 170 11.32 -5.50 -6.34
C SER A 170 10.68 -6.06 -5.07
N ARG A 171 10.99 -7.31 -4.76
CA ARG A 171 10.64 -8.02 -3.52
C ARG A 171 11.01 -7.28 -2.23
N LEU A 172 11.85 -6.25 -2.30
CA LEU A 172 12.30 -5.48 -1.13
C LEU A 172 11.38 -4.30 -0.77
N GLU A 173 10.36 -3.99 -1.58
CA GLU A 173 9.53 -2.78 -1.39
C GLU A 173 8.59 -2.78 -0.17
N LEU A 174 8.31 -3.95 0.43
CA LEU A 174 7.43 -4.12 1.59
C LEU A 174 8.16 -4.73 2.81
N ASP A 175 9.48 -4.58 2.87
CA ASP A 175 10.36 -5.20 3.86
C ASP A 175 9.89 -5.00 5.32
N ALA A 176 9.49 -3.78 5.71
CA ALA A 176 9.03 -3.50 7.07
C ALA A 176 7.77 -4.31 7.45
N LEU A 177 6.78 -4.39 6.55
CA LEU A 177 5.57 -5.18 6.76
C LEU A 177 5.91 -6.68 6.74
N SER A 178 6.77 -7.13 5.83
CA SER A 178 7.19 -8.53 5.74
C SER A 178 7.89 -9.01 7.00
N ARG A 179 8.84 -8.23 7.53
CA ARG A 179 9.49 -8.51 8.82
C ARG A 179 8.49 -8.50 9.97
N TYR A 180 7.57 -7.55 9.97
CA TYR A 180 6.54 -7.45 11.00
C TYR A 180 5.66 -8.70 11.04
N LEU A 181 5.11 -9.11 9.90
CA LEU A 181 4.28 -10.31 9.81
C LEU A 181 5.08 -11.57 10.14
N ALA A 182 6.33 -11.67 9.67
CA ALA A 182 7.19 -12.78 10.05
C ALA A 182 7.42 -12.84 11.57
N ALA A 183 7.63 -11.71 12.24
CA ALA A 183 7.74 -11.64 13.69
C ALA A 183 6.43 -12.02 14.43
N ARG A 184 5.29 -12.06 13.72
CA ARG A 184 3.98 -12.51 14.25
C ARG A 184 3.64 -13.97 13.92
N GLY A 185 4.59 -14.73 13.40
CA GLY A 185 4.42 -16.18 13.19
C GLY A 185 3.87 -16.56 11.82
N TYR A 186 3.98 -15.66 10.84
CA TYR A 186 3.71 -15.99 9.43
C TYR A 186 5.03 -16.30 8.71
N ALA A 187 4.98 -17.14 7.69
CA ALA A 187 6.03 -17.12 6.66
C ALA A 187 5.64 -16.04 5.64
N VAL A 188 6.57 -15.15 5.29
CA VAL A 188 6.33 -14.15 4.26
C VAL A 188 7.29 -14.37 3.12
N ALA A 189 6.77 -14.63 1.92
CA ALA A 189 7.58 -14.72 0.71
C ALA A 189 7.27 -13.52 -0.18
N SER A 190 8.22 -12.59 -0.28
CA SER A 190 8.11 -11.45 -1.19
C SER A 190 8.81 -11.79 -2.49
N VAL A 191 8.15 -11.60 -3.63
CA VAL A 191 8.63 -12.12 -4.92
C VAL A 191 8.90 -11.00 -5.92
N ASP A 192 10.00 -11.13 -6.66
CA ASP A 192 10.19 -10.40 -7.92
C ASP A 192 9.31 -11.07 -8.99
N TYR A 193 8.80 -10.31 -9.94
CA TYR A 193 8.15 -10.82 -11.16
C TYR A 193 8.75 -10.13 -12.39
N ALA A 194 8.65 -10.75 -13.55
CA ALA A 194 9.21 -10.20 -14.78
C ALA A 194 8.50 -8.90 -15.19
N LEU A 195 9.26 -7.89 -15.60
CA LEU A 195 8.74 -6.54 -15.79
C LEU A 195 8.38 -6.26 -17.26
N ALA A 196 7.30 -5.52 -17.47
CA ALA A 196 6.94 -4.96 -18.76
C ALA A 196 7.94 -3.86 -19.18
N PRO A 197 8.20 -3.69 -20.49
CA PRO A 197 7.62 -4.41 -21.63
C PRO A 197 8.31 -5.74 -21.94
N GLY A 198 9.31 -6.17 -21.17
CA GLY A 198 10.03 -7.44 -21.41
C GLY A 198 9.13 -8.66 -21.21
N SER A 199 8.30 -8.64 -20.17
CA SER A 199 7.22 -9.59 -19.93
C SER A 199 5.88 -8.86 -19.87
N ILE A 200 4.92 -9.30 -20.69
CA ILE A 200 3.57 -8.74 -20.74
C ILE A 200 2.59 -9.71 -20.07
N PHE A 201 1.39 -9.25 -19.68
CA PHE A 201 0.36 -10.16 -19.19
C PHE A 201 0.08 -11.31 -20.20
N PRO A 202 -0.01 -12.58 -19.75
CA PRO A 202 -0.10 -13.04 -18.37
C PRO A 202 1.23 -13.37 -17.67
N GLY A 203 2.40 -13.09 -18.26
CA GLY A 203 3.71 -13.50 -17.74
C GLY A 203 3.92 -13.23 -16.24
N PRO A 204 3.67 -12.01 -15.72
CA PRO A 204 3.83 -11.75 -14.29
C PRO A 204 2.87 -12.55 -13.38
N VAL A 205 1.72 -12.98 -13.88
CA VAL A 205 0.79 -13.88 -13.16
C VAL A 205 1.32 -15.31 -13.16
N GLU A 206 1.94 -15.74 -14.26
CA GLU A 206 2.63 -17.04 -14.36
C GLU A 206 3.81 -17.11 -13.39
N ASP A 207 4.58 -16.03 -13.26
CA ASP A 207 5.69 -15.94 -12.30
C ASP A 207 5.20 -16.12 -10.84
N ILE A 208 4.02 -15.60 -10.46
CA ILE A 208 3.40 -15.85 -9.15
C ILE A 208 3.05 -17.33 -8.96
N ARG A 209 2.55 -17.99 -10.01
CA ARG A 209 2.25 -19.43 -9.97
C ARG A 209 3.52 -20.25 -9.78
N ASP A 210 4.60 -19.88 -10.46
CA ASP A 210 5.90 -20.54 -10.35
C ASP A 210 6.52 -20.35 -8.96
N ALA A 211 6.41 -19.15 -8.37
CA ALA A 211 6.85 -18.90 -7.00
C ALA A 211 6.10 -19.79 -5.99
N LEU A 212 4.77 -19.92 -6.12
CA LEU A 212 3.98 -20.82 -5.27
C LEU A 212 4.33 -22.30 -5.51
N ALA A 213 4.62 -22.69 -6.75
CA ALA A 213 5.05 -24.04 -7.08
C ALA A 213 6.42 -24.36 -6.44
N PHE A 214 7.37 -23.42 -6.50
CA PHE A 214 8.66 -23.52 -5.83
C PHE A 214 8.48 -23.66 -4.31
N LEU A 215 7.66 -22.81 -3.68
CA LEU A 215 7.41 -22.86 -2.24
C LEU A 215 6.74 -24.18 -1.84
N ARG A 216 5.79 -24.69 -2.63
CA ARG A 216 5.13 -25.98 -2.39
C ARG A 216 6.09 -27.15 -2.49
N LYS A 217 6.97 -27.15 -3.50
CA LYS A 217 8.00 -28.18 -3.67
C LYS A 217 8.96 -28.25 -2.47
N ASN A 218 9.26 -27.09 -1.87
CA ASN A 218 10.23 -26.98 -0.77
C ASN A 218 9.56 -26.79 0.61
N ALA A 219 8.25 -27.03 0.73
CA ALA A 219 7.47 -26.63 1.89
C ALA A 219 7.99 -27.18 3.23
N ALA A 220 8.44 -28.44 3.25
CA ALA A 220 9.00 -29.09 4.44
C ALA A 220 10.31 -28.42 4.90
N GLU A 221 11.25 -28.18 3.98
CA GLU A 221 12.53 -27.54 4.27
C GLU A 221 12.34 -26.08 4.70
N LEU A 222 11.45 -25.38 4.01
CA LEU A 222 11.14 -23.98 4.27
C LEU A 222 10.19 -23.81 5.47
N SER A 223 9.65 -24.90 6.04
CA SER A 223 8.66 -24.88 7.13
C SER A 223 7.50 -23.90 6.83
N VAL A 224 6.95 -24.01 5.62
CA VAL A 224 5.81 -23.20 5.15
C VAL A 224 4.61 -24.09 4.87
N ASP A 225 3.42 -23.56 5.14
CA ASP A 225 2.15 -24.23 4.93
C ASP A 225 1.44 -23.62 3.71
N LEU A 226 1.37 -24.39 2.63
CA LEU A 226 0.77 -23.97 1.37
C LEU A 226 -0.73 -24.29 1.26
N ASP A 227 -1.34 -24.85 2.30
CA ASP A 227 -2.80 -24.98 2.41
C ASP A 227 -3.44 -23.74 3.03
N ARG A 228 -2.62 -22.81 3.55
CA ARG A 228 -3.01 -21.57 4.21
C ARG A 228 -2.22 -20.39 3.65
N VAL A 229 -2.58 -19.96 2.44
CA VAL A 229 -1.89 -18.90 1.70
C VAL A 229 -2.76 -17.64 1.60
N ILE A 230 -2.14 -16.49 1.85
CA ILE A 230 -2.71 -15.17 1.57
C ILE A 230 -1.89 -14.51 0.47
N LEU A 231 -2.56 -13.99 -0.55
CA LEU A 231 -1.90 -13.14 -1.54
C LEU A 231 -2.02 -11.68 -1.09
N LEU A 232 -0.90 -10.99 -0.95
CA LEU A 232 -0.86 -9.56 -0.62
C LEU A 232 -0.17 -8.85 -1.77
N GLY A 233 -0.84 -7.86 -2.36
CA GLY A 233 -0.23 -7.07 -3.43
C GLY A 233 -0.39 -5.57 -3.22
N ARG A 234 0.52 -4.80 -3.82
CA ARG A 234 0.50 -3.33 -3.81
C ARG A 234 0.40 -2.76 -5.22
N SER A 235 -0.55 -1.87 -5.49
CA SER A 235 -0.72 -1.22 -6.80
C SER A 235 -0.77 -2.26 -7.94
N ALA A 236 0.14 -2.20 -8.91
CA ALA A 236 0.31 -3.23 -9.94
C ALA A 236 0.40 -4.67 -9.37
N GLY A 237 1.08 -4.88 -8.24
CA GLY A 237 1.15 -6.17 -7.58
C GLY A 237 -0.17 -6.64 -6.99
N ALA A 238 -1.04 -5.73 -6.55
CA ALA A 238 -2.41 -6.07 -6.12
C ALA A 238 -3.23 -6.57 -7.31
N GLN A 239 -3.06 -5.95 -8.48
CA GLN A 239 -3.69 -6.42 -9.71
C GLN A 239 -3.16 -7.80 -10.12
N ILE A 240 -1.85 -8.05 -10.08
CA ILE A 240 -1.25 -9.36 -10.40
C ILE A 240 -1.73 -10.43 -9.42
N ALA A 241 -1.66 -10.15 -8.11
CA ALA A 241 -2.10 -11.06 -7.05
C ALA A 241 -3.57 -11.47 -7.24
N MET A 242 -4.45 -10.48 -7.47
CA MET A 242 -5.87 -10.73 -7.68
C MET A 242 -6.13 -11.45 -9.02
N ALA A 243 -5.39 -11.13 -10.09
CA ALA A 243 -5.49 -11.86 -11.35
C ALA A 243 -5.08 -13.34 -11.21
N ALA A 244 -4.07 -13.63 -10.38
CA ALA A 244 -3.64 -14.98 -10.08
C ALA A 244 -4.68 -15.76 -9.24
N ALA A 245 -5.28 -15.12 -8.23
CA ALA A 245 -6.31 -15.74 -7.39
C ALA A 245 -7.63 -16.00 -8.13
N HIS A 246 -7.95 -15.18 -9.14
CA HIS A 246 -9.19 -15.27 -9.92
C HIS A 246 -8.95 -15.90 -11.31
N ASP A 247 -7.83 -16.60 -11.49
CA ASP A 247 -7.52 -17.29 -12.75
C ASP A 247 -8.38 -18.55 -12.93
N GLU A 248 -8.57 -18.97 -14.19
CA GLU A 248 -9.33 -20.19 -14.49
C GLU A 248 -8.65 -21.45 -13.93
N GLN A 249 -7.33 -21.42 -13.79
CA GLN A 249 -6.58 -22.46 -13.10
C GLN A 249 -6.43 -22.08 -11.63
N PRO A 250 -7.24 -22.64 -10.72
CA PRO A 250 -7.24 -22.23 -9.33
C PRO A 250 -5.90 -22.56 -8.67
N LEU A 251 -5.40 -21.61 -7.88
CA LEU A 251 -4.25 -21.83 -7.02
C LEU A 251 -4.74 -22.53 -5.73
N PRO A 252 -4.29 -23.77 -5.44
CA PRO A 252 -4.74 -24.45 -4.23
C PRO A 252 -4.16 -23.78 -2.98
N GLY A 253 -4.97 -23.71 -1.93
CA GLY A 253 -4.57 -23.20 -0.61
C GLY A 253 -4.74 -21.68 -0.42
N ILE A 254 -5.22 -20.93 -1.41
CA ILE A 254 -5.55 -19.51 -1.21
C ILE A 254 -6.74 -19.37 -0.25
N LYS A 255 -6.52 -18.67 0.86
CA LYS A 255 -7.53 -18.41 1.91
C LYS A 255 -8.02 -16.96 1.94
N GLY A 256 -7.37 -16.08 1.20
CA GLY A 256 -7.69 -14.66 1.18
C GLY A 256 -6.72 -13.85 0.33
N GLU A 257 -7.14 -12.64 -0.01
CA GLU A 257 -6.30 -11.66 -0.70
C GLU A 257 -6.36 -10.29 -0.03
N ILE A 258 -5.23 -9.59 -0.04
CA ILE A 258 -5.06 -8.25 0.51
C ILE A 258 -4.57 -7.32 -0.60
N LEU A 259 -5.37 -6.32 -0.91
CA LEU A 259 -5.16 -5.41 -2.03
C LEU A 259 -4.86 -4.00 -1.48
N PHE A 260 -3.62 -3.56 -1.62
CA PHE A 260 -3.25 -2.17 -1.42
C PHE A 260 -3.44 -1.41 -2.74
N TYR A 261 -4.51 -0.62 -2.81
CA TYR A 261 -4.82 0.35 -3.88
C TYR A 261 -4.57 -0.18 -5.31
N GLY A 262 -5.13 -1.36 -5.60
CA GLY A 262 -4.89 -2.09 -6.83
C GLY A 262 -5.86 -1.74 -7.96
N PRO A 263 -5.40 -1.53 -9.21
CA PRO A 263 -6.31 -1.40 -10.34
C PRO A 263 -6.91 -2.78 -10.67
N ASN A 264 -8.21 -2.97 -10.42
CA ASN A 264 -8.91 -4.24 -10.68
C ASN A 264 -9.77 -4.26 -11.97
N ASP A 265 -9.83 -3.14 -12.71
CA ASP A 265 -10.60 -2.98 -13.95
C ASP A 265 -9.76 -2.19 -14.97
N LEU A 266 -8.98 -2.89 -15.79
CA LEU A 266 -8.01 -2.24 -16.70
C LEU A 266 -8.70 -1.53 -17.88
N PHE A 267 -9.95 -1.89 -18.20
CA PHE A 267 -10.77 -1.10 -19.13
C PHE A 267 -11.11 0.27 -18.52
N LEU A 268 -11.50 0.32 -17.25
CA LEU A 268 -11.74 1.56 -16.55
C LEU A 268 -10.47 2.39 -16.43
N ALA A 269 -9.34 1.78 -16.05
CA ALA A 269 -8.05 2.45 -15.95
C ALA A 269 -7.61 3.07 -17.29
N TRP A 270 -7.94 2.44 -18.42
CA TRP A 270 -7.70 3.00 -19.75
C TRP A 270 -8.62 4.17 -20.10
N ARG A 271 -9.92 4.01 -19.84
CA ARG A 271 -10.97 4.98 -20.21
C ARG A 271 -10.89 6.25 -19.37
N VAL A 272 -10.63 6.10 -18.07
CA VAL A 272 -10.57 7.17 -17.07
C VAL A 272 -9.20 7.15 -16.39
N PRO A 273 -8.12 7.47 -17.11
CA PRO A 273 -6.78 7.45 -16.51
C PRO A 273 -6.62 8.58 -15.48
N GLY A 274 -5.62 8.43 -14.61
CA GLY A 274 -5.14 9.53 -13.79
C GLY A 274 -4.56 10.68 -14.64
N PRO A 275 -4.21 11.81 -14.02
CA PRO A 275 -3.53 12.90 -14.72
C PRO A 275 -2.22 12.41 -15.37
N LYS A 276 -1.98 12.72 -16.64
CA LYS A 276 -0.77 12.26 -17.36
C LYS A 276 0.55 12.67 -16.69
N ARG A 277 0.56 13.82 -16.00
CA ARG A 277 1.72 14.31 -15.23
C ARG A 277 1.95 13.55 -13.93
N MET A 278 0.97 12.80 -13.46
CA MET A 278 1.10 11.86 -12.34
C MET A 278 1.66 10.53 -12.85
N ILE A 279 0.97 9.93 -13.81
CA ILE A 279 1.32 8.66 -14.42
C ILE A 279 0.69 8.56 -15.81
N ASP A 280 1.44 8.11 -16.81
CA ASP A 280 0.89 7.86 -18.15
C ASP A 280 0.26 6.45 -18.22
N SER A 281 -0.89 6.29 -17.57
CA SER A 281 -1.57 4.98 -17.44
C SER A 281 -1.79 4.30 -18.79
N ARG A 282 -2.10 5.04 -19.86
CA ARG A 282 -2.34 4.46 -21.18
C ARG A 282 -1.06 3.91 -21.79
N ARG A 283 0.07 4.61 -21.66
CA ARG A 283 1.36 4.09 -22.08
C ARG A 283 1.72 2.81 -21.32
N LEU A 284 1.55 2.82 -20.00
CA LEU A 284 1.85 1.66 -19.14
C LEU A 284 0.98 0.45 -19.48
N LEU A 285 -0.33 0.65 -19.63
CA LEU A 285 -1.25 -0.41 -20.03
C LEU A 285 -0.91 -0.96 -21.42
N ARG A 286 -0.49 -0.12 -22.37
CA ARG A 286 0.01 -0.59 -23.67
C ARG A 286 1.27 -1.45 -23.54
N GLN A 287 2.20 -1.08 -22.66
CA GLN A 287 3.42 -1.86 -22.42
C GLN A 287 3.12 -3.19 -21.73
N TYR A 288 2.23 -3.18 -20.74
CA TYR A 288 1.88 -4.36 -19.94
C TYR A 288 0.93 -5.32 -20.66
N LEU A 289 -0.01 -4.80 -21.45
CA LEU A 289 -1.04 -5.59 -22.14
C LEU A 289 -0.78 -5.68 -23.64
N GLY A 290 0.38 -5.26 -24.13
CA GLY A 290 0.76 -5.34 -25.55
C GLY A 290 -0.18 -4.59 -26.51
N GLY A 291 -0.98 -3.64 -26.03
CA GLY A 291 -1.96 -2.91 -26.84
C GLY A 291 -2.98 -2.12 -26.04
N SER A 292 -3.85 -1.41 -26.75
CA SER A 292 -5.06 -0.78 -26.24
C SER A 292 -6.20 -1.79 -26.08
N PRO A 293 -7.28 -1.46 -25.35
CA PRO A 293 -8.43 -2.36 -25.21
C PRO A 293 -9.11 -2.73 -26.53
N ALA A 294 -9.00 -1.89 -27.56
CA ALA A 294 -9.54 -2.19 -28.89
C ALA A 294 -8.68 -3.21 -29.65
N GLU A 295 -7.37 -3.21 -29.43
CA GLU A 295 -6.43 -4.13 -30.07
C GLU A 295 -6.33 -5.46 -29.31
N GLN A 296 -6.49 -5.45 -27.98
CA GLN A 296 -6.28 -6.59 -27.09
C GLN A 296 -7.45 -6.80 -26.10
N PRO A 297 -8.72 -6.90 -26.57
CA PRO A 297 -9.90 -6.92 -25.69
C PRO A 297 -9.89 -8.09 -24.71
N GLU A 298 -9.52 -9.28 -25.15
CA GLU A 298 -9.45 -10.47 -24.31
C GLU A 298 -8.39 -10.31 -23.20
N ARG A 299 -7.21 -9.79 -23.53
CA ARG A 299 -6.15 -9.57 -22.53
C ARG A 299 -6.57 -8.57 -21.46
N TYR A 300 -7.25 -7.48 -21.84
CA TYR A 300 -7.81 -6.54 -20.87
C TYR A 300 -8.89 -7.20 -20.00
N ALA A 301 -9.72 -8.09 -20.57
CA ALA A 301 -10.73 -8.80 -19.80
C ALA A 301 -10.11 -9.77 -18.79
N GLN A 302 -9.11 -10.54 -19.21
CA GLN A 302 -8.39 -11.48 -18.34
C GLN A 302 -7.60 -10.76 -17.25
N ALA A 303 -6.97 -9.64 -17.58
CA ALA A 303 -6.18 -8.84 -16.64
C ALA A 303 -7.03 -7.90 -15.76
N SER A 304 -8.37 -7.94 -15.87
CA SER A 304 -9.31 -7.17 -15.04
C SER A 304 -10.03 -8.10 -14.07
N PRO A 305 -9.46 -8.39 -12.87
CA PRO A 305 -10.05 -9.35 -11.94
C PRO A 305 -11.47 -9.00 -11.49
N LEU A 306 -11.86 -7.72 -11.52
CA LEU A 306 -13.25 -7.30 -11.27
C LEU A 306 -14.24 -8.05 -12.18
N LEU A 307 -13.87 -8.38 -13.42
CA LEU A 307 -14.76 -9.08 -14.34
C LEU A 307 -14.98 -10.54 -13.92
N ARG A 308 -13.97 -11.16 -13.30
CA ARG A 308 -13.97 -12.56 -12.85
C ARG A 308 -14.44 -12.75 -11.42
N ALA A 309 -14.43 -11.69 -10.60
CA ALA A 309 -14.90 -11.74 -9.23
C ALA A 309 -16.33 -12.30 -9.14
N GLY A 310 -16.57 -13.22 -8.21
CA GLY A 310 -17.81 -13.96 -8.08
C GLY A 310 -17.88 -14.72 -6.75
N LYS A 311 -18.87 -15.61 -6.61
CA LYS A 311 -19.12 -16.36 -5.35
C LYS A 311 -17.93 -17.20 -4.88
N ASP A 312 -17.05 -17.59 -5.81
CA ASP A 312 -15.90 -18.44 -5.56
C ASP A 312 -14.62 -17.61 -5.33
N SER A 313 -14.72 -16.28 -5.34
CA SER A 313 -13.59 -15.40 -5.01
C SER A 313 -13.16 -15.60 -3.54
N PRO A 314 -11.86 -15.52 -3.26
CA PRO A 314 -11.38 -15.57 -1.88
C PRO A 314 -11.91 -14.37 -1.08
N PRO A 315 -12.00 -14.46 0.25
CA PRO A 315 -12.21 -13.28 1.07
C PRO A 315 -11.19 -12.18 0.74
N THR A 316 -11.63 -10.92 0.75
CA THR A 316 -10.81 -9.82 0.22
C THR A 316 -10.73 -8.64 1.20
N LEU A 317 -9.52 -8.21 1.55
CA LEU A 317 -9.25 -6.95 2.22
C LEU A 317 -8.77 -5.92 1.20
N MET A 318 -9.46 -4.79 1.06
CA MET A 318 -9.05 -3.65 0.22
C MET A 318 -8.60 -2.48 1.10
N ILE A 319 -7.47 -1.87 0.79
CA ILE A 319 -6.91 -0.72 1.50
C ILE A 319 -6.56 0.36 0.47
N HIS A 320 -7.23 1.52 0.54
CA HIS A 320 -7.05 2.58 -0.47
C HIS A 320 -7.11 3.97 0.15
N GLY A 321 -6.22 4.86 -0.30
CA GLY A 321 -6.31 6.28 0.02
C GLY A 321 -7.36 7.02 -0.84
N GLY A 322 -8.29 7.73 -0.21
CA GLY A 322 -9.36 8.45 -0.92
C GLY A 322 -8.87 9.59 -1.83
N ARG A 323 -7.62 10.02 -1.67
CA ARG A 323 -7.01 11.05 -2.51
C ARG A 323 -6.15 10.47 -3.64
N ASP A 324 -5.95 9.17 -3.73
CA ASP A 324 -5.09 8.54 -4.74
C ASP A 324 -5.39 9.02 -6.18
N GLU A 325 -4.36 9.60 -6.80
CA GLU A 325 -4.37 10.17 -8.14
C GLU A 325 -3.70 9.27 -9.20
N MET A 326 -3.05 8.19 -8.75
CA MET A 326 -2.43 7.19 -9.63
C MET A 326 -3.44 6.12 -10.01
N VAL A 327 -4.15 5.59 -9.01
CA VAL A 327 -5.21 4.58 -9.16
C VAL A 327 -6.45 5.11 -8.45
N TRP A 328 -7.51 5.36 -9.22
CA TRP A 328 -8.72 5.93 -8.65
C TRP A 328 -9.38 4.98 -7.63
N PRO A 329 -9.78 5.46 -6.44
CA PRO A 329 -10.46 4.63 -5.42
C PRO A 329 -11.77 3.97 -5.89
N VAL A 330 -12.34 4.43 -7.01
CA VAL A 330 -13.50 3.82 -7.68
C VAL A 330 -13.30 2.34 -7.99
N HIS A 331 -12.06 1.88 -8.15
CA HIS A 331 -11.73 0.46 -8.28
C HIS A 331 -12.24 -0.35 -7.09
N GLU A 332 -11.99 0.10 -5.86
CA GLU A 332 -12.37 -0.66 -4.66
C GLU A 332 -13.86 -0.50 -4.32
N TYR A 333 -14.48 0.64 -4.68
CA TYR A 333 -15.95 0.75 -4.59
C TYR A 333 -16.65 -0.26 -5.52
N ARG A 334 -16.21 -0.36 -6.78
CA ARG A 334 -16.78 -1.31 -7.75
C ARG A 334 -16.53 -2.77 -7.34
N LEU A 335 -15.34 -3.06 -6.82
CA LEU A 335 -15.02 -4.40 -6.33
C LEU A 335 -15.84 -4.76 -5.09
N SER A 336 -15.94 -3.85 -4.12
CA SER A 336 -16.79 -4.01 -2.93
C SER A 336 -18.25 -4.30 -3.31
N ASP A 337 -18.84 -3.54 -4.23
CA ASP A 337 -20.20 -3.79 -4.72
C ASP A 337 -20.34 -5.17 -5.35
N LYS A 338 -19.35 -5.60 -6.13
CA LYS A 338 -19.36 -6.91 -6.80
C LYS A 338 -19.19 -8.07 -5.81
N LEU A 339 -18.27 -7.97 -4.86
CA LEU A 339 -18.07 -8.98 -3.81
C LEU A 339 -19.28 -9.07 -2.89
N LYS A 340 -19.90 -7.93 -2.57
CA LYS A 340 -21.16 -7.87 -1.82
C LYS A 340 -22.29 -8.59 -2.55
N ALA A 341 -22.47 -8.31 -3.85
CA ALA A 341 -23.47 -8.98 -4.67
C ALA A 341 -23.22 -10.50 -4.78
N ALA A 342 -21.96 -10.92 -4.72
CA ALA A 342 -21.56 -12.32 -4.75
C ALA A 342 -21.60 -13.02 -3.37
N GLY A 343 -21.85 -12.29 -2.27
CA GLY A 343 -21.85 -12.84 -0.92
C GLY A 343 -20.45 -13.18 -0.38
N VAL A 344 -19.40 -12.62 -0.96
CA VAL A 344 -18.00 -12.87 -0.55
C VAL A 344 -17.64 -11.99 0.65
N PRO A 345 -17.07 -12.53 1.74
CA PRO A 345 -16.58 -11.73 2.86
C PRO A 345 -15.51 -10.73 2.41
N HIS A 346 -15.74 -9.44 2.62
CA HIS A 346 -14.79 -8.42 2.24
C HIS A 346 -14.87 -7.18 3.12
N TYR A 347 -13.77 -6.43 3.20
CA TYR A 347 -13.72 -5.15 3.90
C TYR A 347 -12.92 -4.14 3.09
N PHE A 348 -13.46 -2.93 2.92
CA PHE A 348 -12.78 -1.83 2.27
C PHE A 348 -12.40 -0.75 3.30
N LEU A 349 -11.11 -0.69 3.64
CA LEU A 349 -10.51 0.38 4.43
C LEU A 349 -10.20 1.58 3.52
N ASN A 350 -11.17 2.49 3.39
CA ASN A 350 -10.96 3.79 2.76
C ASN A 350 -10.36 4.79 3.75
N MET A 351 -9.21 5.37 3.42
CA MET A 351 -8.54 6.41 4.21
C MET A 351 -8.65 7.76 3.50
N PRO A 352 -9.59 8.65 3.90
CA PRO A 352 -9.94 9.83 3.10
C PRO A 352 -8.81 10.84 2.87
N TRP A 353 -7.76 10.85 3.70
CA TRP A 353 -6.61 11.72 3.54
C TRP A 353 -5.44 11.05 2.81
N ALA A 354 -5.41 9.74 2.68
CA ALA A 354 -4.25 9.06 2.13
C ALA A 354 -4.19 9.20 0.59
N THR A 355 -2.98 9.22 0.04
CA THR A 355 -2.68 9.11 -1.40
C THR A 355 -2.08 7.72 -1.69
N HIS A 356 -1.75 7.44 -2.95
CA HIS A 356 -1.03 6.23 -3.37
C HIS A 356 0.28 6.09 -2.58
N GLY A 357 0.60 4.90 -2.07
CA GLY A 357 1.85 4.71 -1.30
C GLY A 357 1.80 5.16 0.15
N CYS A 358 0.62 5.33 0.76
CA CYS A 358 0.54 5.84 2.13
C CYS A 358 1.16 4.91 3.19
N ASP A 359 1.39 3.65 2.87
CA ASP A 359 2.01 2.63 3.72
C ASP A 359 3.54 2.70 3.76
N TYR A 360 4.19 3.59 2.99
CA TYR A 360 5.65 3.77 3.04
C TYR A 360 6.19 4.08 4.44
N ASN A 361 5.41 4.78 5.27
CA ASN A 361 5.71 4.91 6.68
C ASN A 361 4.92 3.86 7.47
N PHE A 362 5.56 2.75 7.80
CA PHE A 362 4.97 1.66 8.58
C PHE A 362 4.34 2.14 9.90
N ASN A 363 4.97 3.10 10.59
CA ASN A 363 4.45 3.65 11.84
C ASN A 363 3.55 4.88 11.64
N GLY A 364 3.38 5.34 10.40
CA GLY A 364 2.64 6.53 10.04
C GLY A 364 1.13 6.41 10.26
N PRO A 365 0.38 7.51 10.06
CA PRO A 365 -1.07 7.53 10.13
C PRO A 365 -1.75 6.45 9.27
N CYS A 366 -1.30 6.24 8.02
CA CYS A 366 -1.83 5.16 7.18
C CYS A 366 -1.27 3.79 7.59
N GLY A 367 0.05 3.69 7.77
CA GLY A 367 0.74 2.44 8.10
C GLY A 367 0.18 1.68 9.31
N GLN A 368 -0.18 2.39 10.38
CA GLN A 368 -0.78 1.74 11.56
C GLN A 368 -2.16 1.13 11.27
N LEU A 369 -3.04 1.87 10.59
CA LEU A 369 -4.39 1.41 10.31
C LEU A 369 -4.38 0.25 9.30
N SER A 370 -3.54 0.35 8.27
CA SER A 370 -3.39 -0.70 7.26
C SER A 370 -2.79 -1.97 7.89
N THR A 371 -1.75 -1.84 8.71
CA THR A 371 -1.14 -2.99 9.41
C THR A 371 -2.13 -3.67 10.35
N TYR A 372 -2.92 -2.90 11.10
CA TYR A 372 -3.97 -3.47 11.93
C TYR A 372 -5.00 -4.26 11.10
N ALA A 373 -5.44 -3.69 9.97
CA ALA A 373 -6.39 -4.35 9.10
C ALA A 373 -5.81 -5.64 8.48
N VAL A 374 -4.53 -5.62 8.09
CA VAL A 374 -3.82 -6.82 7.63
C VAL A 374 -3.84 -7.89 8.72
N GLU A 375 -3.40 -7.60 9.94
CA GLU A 375 -3.37 -8.60 11.02
C GLU A 375 -4.76 -9.16 11.35
N ARG A 376 -5.78 -8.30 11.40
CA ARG A 376 -7.17 -8.71 11.61
C ARG A 376 -7.66 -9.66 10.54
N PHE A 377 -7.35 -9.35 9.29
CA PHE A 377 -7.75 -10.19 8.16
C PHE A 377 -7.01 -11.53 8.17
N LEU A 378 -5.71 -11.54 8.49
CA LEU A 378 -4.94 -12.77 8.65
C LEU A 378 -5.50 -13.66 9.78
N GLU A 379 -5.90 -13.08 10.91
CA GLU A 379 -6.55 -13.83 12.00
C GLU A 379 -7.86 -14.48 11.54
N PHE A 380 -8.64 -13.80 10.70
CA PHE A 380 -9.86 -14.39 10.12
C PHE A 380 -9.55 -15.50 9.11
N ALA A 381 -8.69 -15.21 8.14
CA ALA A 381 -8.50 -16.08 6.97
C ALA A 381 -7.66 -17.33 7.25
N LEU A 382 -6.81 -17.30 8.30
CA LEU A 382 -5.84 -18.37 8.60
C LEU A 382 -6.12 -19.09 9.93
N ARG A 383 -7.30 -18.87 10.50
CA ARG A 383 -7.82 -19.56 11.69
C ARG A 383 -7.93 -21.07 11.51
#